data_AF-A0AAW2S7F3-F1
#
_entry.id   AF-A0AAW2S7F3-F1
#
_cell.length_a   1.000
_cell.length_b   1.000
_cell.length_c   1.000
_cell.angle_alpha   90.00
_cell.angle_beta   90.00
_cell.angle_gamma   90.00
#
_symmetry.space_group_name_H-M   'P 1'
#
loop_
_entity.id
_entity.type
_entity.pdbx_description
1 polymer ?
#
loop_
_entity_poly.entity_id
_entity_poly.type
_entity_poly.pdbx_seq_one_letter_code
_entity_poly.pdbx_strand_id
1 'polypeptide(L)'
;MVAELWILKMGNQVSSNLKHALYLENSTKSSNKKQGAQERQTIGILSFEVANVMSKIIHLHKSLTDSEILKLKNEILKSEGIRTLVSSDEKQLLELALVEKFDDLNRVAGVVSRLGKKCTIPALQGFEHVYGDIVSGMIDIKELGFLVKDMESMVRKMERYVSSTASLYTEMEVMNELEVATKKFQQNQHEESRKAFEQKLTWQKQDVSHLKDVSLWNQTYDKIVELLARTVCTI
;
A
#
# COMPACT_ATOMS: atom_id res chain seq x y z
N MET A 1 33.09 -19.31 10.58
CA MET A 1 33.20 -18.48 11.80
C MET A 1 33.07 -16.96 11.55
N VAL A 2 32.62 -16.49 10.37
CA VAL A 2 32.43 -15.05 10.09
C VAL A 2 30.93 -14.65 10.00
N ALA A 3 30.03 -15.62 9.78
CA ALA A 3 28.58 -15.38 9.71
C ALA A 3 27.92 -15.11 11.08
N GLU A 4 28.41 -15.72 12.17
CA GLU A 4 27.83 -15.55 13.51
C GLU A 4 28.09 -14.14 14.09
N LEU A 5 29.19 -13.51 13.69
CA LEU A 5 29.52 -12.14 14.09
C LEU A 5 28.66 -11.09 13.34
N TRP A 6 28.10 -11.46 12.19
CA TRP A 6 27.18 -10.62 11.41
C TRP A 6 25.76 -10.66 11.99
N ILE A 7 25.26 -11.85 12.35
CA ILE A 7 23.91 -12.03 12.92
C ILE A 7 23.77 -11.33 14.29
N LEU A 8 24.78 -11.42 15.17
CA LEU A 8 24.71 -10.79 16.49
C LEU A 8 24.89 -9.27 16.47
N LYS A 9 25.68 -8.74 15.53
CA LYS A 9 25.94 -7.29 15.43
C LYS A 9 24.85 -6.58 14.62
N MET A 10 24.31 -7.24 13.59
CA MET A 10 23.22 -6.74 12.75
C MET A 10 21.85 -6.98 13.38
N GLY A 11 21.59 -8.11 14.06
CA GLY A 11 20.33 -8.35 14.76
C GLY A 11 20.08 -7.37 15.91
N ASN A 12 21.14 -6.99 16.64
CA ASN A 12 21.04 -5.98 17.69
C ASN A 12 21.03 -4.54 17.14
N GLN A 13 21.80 -4.20 16.10
CA GLN A 13 21.73 -2.86 15.50
C GLN A 13 20.50 -2.62 14.64
N VAL A 14 20.02 -3.62 13.90
CA VAL A 14 18.79 -3.52 13.11
C VAL A 14 17.60 -3.59 14.04
N SER A 15 17.52 -4.50 15.02
CA SER A 15 16.40 -4.42 15.97
C SER A 15 16.45 -3.16 16.80
N SER A 16 17.61 -2.64 17.23
CA SER A 16 17.67 -1.37 17.97
C SER A 16 17.42 -0.15 17.09
N ASN A 17 17.91 -0.07 15.85
CA ASN A 17 17.63 1.05 14.94
C ASN A 17 16.19 1.01 14.40
N LEU A 18 15.64 -0.17 14.15
CA LEU A 18 14.22 -0.34 13.79
C LEU A 18 13.34 -0.07 15.01
N LYS A 19 13.71 -0.51 16.22
CA LYS A 19 13.03 -0.12 17.47
C LYS A 19 13.15 1.38 17.73
N HIS A 20 14.33 2.00 17.56
CA HIS A 20 14.52 3.44 17.78
C HIS A 20 13.83 4.31 16.72
N ALA A 21 13.74 3.86 15.47
CA ALA A 21 12.98 4.53 14.42
C ALA A 21 11.46 4.41 14.64
N LEU A 22 10.98 3.29 15.21
CA LEU A 22 9.55 3.00 15.41
C LEU A 22 9.01 3.43 16.79
N TYR A 23 9.85 3.59 17.82
CA TYR A 23 9.44 4.17 19.11
C TYR A 23 9.21 5.69 19.03
N LEU A 24 9.64 6.37 17.96
CA LEU A 24 9.37 7.80 17.78
C LEU A 24 7.89 8.11 17.54
N GLU A 25 7.07 7.11 17.22
CA GLU A 25 5.62 7.30 17.05
C GLU A 25 4.83 7.37 18.37
N ASN A 26 5.43 7.04 19.52
CA ASN A 26 4.73 7.03 20.82
C ASN A 26 5.15 8.15 21.79
N SER A 27 5.92 9.15 21.35
CA SER A 27 6.22 10.33 22.18
C SER A 27 5.98 11.64 21.43
N THR A 28 4.74 12.10 21.43
CA THR A 28 4.40 13.50 21.23
C THR A 28 4.83 14.31 22.46
N LYS A 29 6.14 14.55 22.62
CA LYS A 29 6.69 15.65 23.43
C LYS A 29 8.16 15.90 23.09
N SER A 30 8.37 17.01 22.37
CA SER A 30 9.56 17.88 22.38
C SER A 30 10.95 17.22 22.44
N SER A 31 11.66 17.18 21.30
CA SER A 31 12.95 17.87 21.20
C SER A 31 13.39 17.98 19.73
N ASN A 32 13.61 19.22 19.31
CA ASN A 32 14.24 19.55 18.03
C ASN A 32 15.70 19.06 18.05
N LYS A 33 16.01 18.02 17.28
CA LYS A 33 17.38 17.80 16.77
C LYS A 33 17.33 17.72 15.25
N LYS A 34 17.87 18.78 14.64
CA LYS A 34 18.12 18.93 13.20
C LYS A 34 19.03 17.79 12.72
N GLN A 35 18.44 16.79 12.06
CA GLN A 35 19.12 15.99 11.05
C GLN A 35 18.65 16.51 9.69
N GLY A 36 19.59 16.68 8.76
CA GLY A 36 19.45 17.45 7.54
C GLY A 36 18.16 17.17 6.77
N ALA A 37 17.53 18.24 6.29
CA ALA A 37 16.33 18.19 5.47
C ALA A 37 16.67 17.54 4.12
N GLN A 38 16.67 16.21 4.06
CA GLN A 38 16.24 15.56 2.84
C GLN A 38 14.74 15.83 2.72
N GLU A 39 14.33 16.52 1.66
CA GLU A 39 12.93 16.63 1.29
C GLU A 39 12.33 15.22 1.27
N ARG A 40 11.39 14.96 2.19
CA ARG A 40 10.67 13.69 2.21
C ARG A 40 9.88 13.60 0.91
N GLN A 41 10.32 12.74 0.00
CA GLN A 41 9.63 12.54 -1.27
C GLN A 41 8.21 12.03 -1.00
N THR A 42 7.23 12.73 -1.55
CA THR A 42 5.83 12.33 -1.55
C THR A 42 5.53 11.46 -2.77
N ILE A 43 4.46 10.66 -2.67
CA ILE A 43 4.06 9.75 -3.74
C ILE A 43 3.61 10.52 -4.99
N GLY A 44 2.86 11.61 -4.82
CA GLY A 44 2.34 12.42 -5.91
C GLY A 44 1.48 11.60 -6.88
N ILE A 45 1.78 11.71 -8.18
CA ILE A 45 1.02 11.05 -9.25
C ILE A 45 0.96 9.52 -9.15
N LEU A 46 1.94 8.89 -8.49
CA LEU A 46 1.93 7.44 -8.26
C LEU A 46 0.86 7.01 -7.26
N SER A 47 0.11 7.93 -6.66
CA SER A 47 -0.97 7.65 -5.70
C SER A 47 -1.98 6.66 -6.27
N PHE A 48 -2.30 6.76 -7.56
CA PHE A 48 -3.27 5.91 -8.22
C PHE A 48 -2.75 4.48 -8.43
N GLU A 49 -1.46 4.33 -8.79
CA GLU A 49 -0.84 3.00 -8.88
C GLU A 49 -0.73 2.36 -7.50
N VAL A 50 -0.34 3.14 -6.49
CA VAL A 50 -0.24 2.68 -5.10
C VAL A 50 -1.63 2.28 -4.56
N ALA A 51 -2.69 3.04 -4.88
CA ALA A 51 -4.06 2.67 -4.54
C ALA A 51 -4.47 1.33 -5.18
N ASN A 52 -4.09 1.09 -6.43
CA ASN A 52 -4.34 -0.20 -7.09
C ASN A 52 -3.60 -1.35 -6.39
N VAL A 53 -2.35 -1.14 -5.96
CA VAL A 53 -1.58 -2.13 -5.18
C VAL A 53 -2.25 -2.39 -3.83
N MET A 54 -2.68 -1.35 -3.12
CA MET A 54 -3.43 -1.48 -1.87
C MET A 54 -4.72 -2.29 -2.06
N SER A 55 -5.49 -2.02 -3.12
CA SER A 55 -6.70 -2.79 -3.44
C SER A 55 -6.40 -4.27 -3.67
N LYS A 56 -5.31 -4.61 -4.37
CA LYS A 56 -4.88 -6.00 -4.57
C LYS A 56 -4.52 -6.68 -3.25
N ILE A 57 -3.80 -5.99 -2.38
CA ILE A 57 -3.44 -6.51 -1.05
C ILE A 57 -4.69 -6.75 -0.20
N ILE A 58 -5.63 -5.79 -0.18
CA ILE A 58 -6.90 -5.91 0.55
C ILE A 58 -7.69 -7.12 0.04
N HIS A 59 -7.76 -7.30 -1.28
CA HIS A 59 -8.45 -8.44 -1.89
C HIS A 59 -7.76 -9.76 -1.54
N LEU A 60 -6.43 -9.80 -1.61
CA LEU A 60 -5.65 -10.98 -1.26
C LEU A 60 -5.90 -11.39 0.19
N HIS A 61 -5.78 -10.46 1.13
CA HIS A 61 -6.13 -10.70 2.54
C HIS A 61 -7.57 -11.22 2.69
N LYS A 62 -8.56 -10.57 2.08
CA LYS A 62 -9.97 -11.00 2.21
C LYS A 62 -10.19 -12.41 1.67
N SER A 63 -9.45 -12.80 0.64
CA SER A 63 -9.51 -14.15 0.06
C SER A 63 -8.88 -15.25 0.95
N LEU A 64 -8.11 -14.87 1.97
CA LEU A 64 -7.49 -15.77 2.94
C LEU A 64 -8.29 -15.91 4.24
N THR A 65 -9.51 -15.37 4.29
CA THR A 65 -10.39 -15.54 5.46
C THR A 65 -10.91 -16.98 5.54
N ASP A 66 -11.20 -17.45 6.75
CA ASP A 66 -11.72 -18.82 6.97
C ASP A 66 -12.97 -19.11 6.14
N SER A 67 -13.85 -18.11 5.99
CA SER A 67 -15.04 -18.18 5.14
C SER A 67 -14.69 -18.49 3.68
N GLU A 68 -13.78 -17.73 3.09
CA GLU A 68 -13.37 -17.90 1.69
C GLU A 68 -12.60 -19.21 1.48
N ILE A 69 -11.77 -19.62 2.44
CA ILE A 69 -11.07 -20.91 2.40
C ILE A 69 -12.05 -22.08 2.47
N LEU A 70 -13.07 -22.00 3.35
CA LEU A 70 -14.11 -23.02 3.44
C LEU A 70 -14.94 -23.09 2.16
N LYS A 71 -15.28 -21.94 1.57
CA LYS A 71 -15.96 -21.85 0.28
C LYS A 71 -15.14 -22.49 -0.84
N LEU A 72 -13.85 -22.18 -0.91
CA LEU A 72 -12.92 -22.80 -1.87
C LEU A 72 -12.96 -24.33 -1.72
N LYS A 73 -12.74 -24.85 -0.51
CA LYS A 73 -12.67 -26.29 -0.26
C LYS A 73 -13.98 -27.02 -0.47
N ASN A 74 -15.10 -26.44 -0.06
CA ASN A 74 -16.39 -27.14 -0.02
C ASN A 74 -17.28 -26.91 -1.23
N GLU A 75 -17.11 -25.80 -1.95
CA GLU A 75 -17.95 -25.48 -3.10
C GLU A 75 -17.14 -25.56 -4.38
N ILE A 76 -16.03 -24.82 -4.46
CA ILE A 76 -15.26 -24.65 -5.70
C ILE A 76 -14.55 -25.96 -6.05
N LEU A 77 -13.68 -26.47 -5.16
CA LEU A 77 -12.88 -27.67 -5.43
C LEU A 77 -13.71 -28.95 -5.58
N LYS A 78 -14.92 -28.98 -5.01
CA LYS A 78 -15.85 -30.12 -5.11
C LYS A 78 -16.72 -30.07 -6.37
N SER A 79 -16.66 -28.98 -7.15
CA SER A 79 -17.36 -28.86 -8.42
C SER A 79 -16.91 -29.96 -9.39
N GLU A 80 -17.89 -30.60 -10.04
CA GLU A 80 -17.67 -31.65 -11.02
C GLU A 80 -16.77 -31.18 -12.18
N GLY A 81 -16.93 -29.93 -12.61
CA GLY A 81 -16.13 -29.34 -13.67
C GLY A 81 -14.64 -29.27 -13.32
N ILE A 82 -14.29 -28.85 -12.09
CA ILE A 82 -12.89 -28.76 -11.67
C ILE A 82 -12.29 -30.15 -11.48
N ARG A 83 -13.05 -31.07 -10.87
CA ARG A 83 -12.59 -32.45 -10.63
C ARG A 83 -12.34 -33.23 -11.92
N THR A 84 -13.10 -32.91 -12.97
CA THR A 84 -13.00 -33.58 -14.27
C THR A 84 -11.97 -32.93 -15.19
N LEU A 85 -11.89 -31.59 -15.21
CA LEU A 85 -11.04 -30.85 -16.16
C LEU A 85 -9.64 -30.54 -15.64
N VAL A 86 -9.45 -30.44 -14.32
CA VAL A 86 -8.16 -30.01 -13.72
C VAL A 86 -7.51 -31.18 -12.98
N SER A 87 -8.08 -31.62 -11.87
CA SER A 87 -7.61 -32.79 -11.10
C SER A 87 -8.69 -33.24 -10.12
N SER A 88 -8.76 -34.54 -9.87
CA SER A 88 -9.60 -35.11 -8.81
C SER A 88 -8.93 -35.14 -7.44
N ASP A 89 -7.63 -34.85 -7.35
CA ASP A 89 -6.89 -34.77 -6.09
C ASP A 89 -7.01 -33.37 -5.47
N GLU A 90 -7.72 -33.27 -4.35
CA GLU A 90 -7.91 -32.03 -3.61
C GLU A 90 -6.58 -31.39 -3.17
N LYS A 91 -5.55 -32.19 -2.88
CA LYS A 91 -4.23 -31.65 -2.47
C LYS A 91 -3.56 -30.91 -3.61
N GLN A 92 -3.60 -31.47 -4.83
CA GLN A 92 -3.06 -30.81 -6.03
C GLN A 92 -3.82 -29.53 -6.36
N LEU A 93 -5.15 -29.54 -6.20
CA LEU A 93 -5.96 -28.34 -6.42
C LEU A 93 -5.65 -27.23 -5.40
N LEU A 94 -5.43 -27.60 -4.14
CA LEU A 94 -5.02 -26.65 -3.09
C LEU A 94 -3.60 -26.11 -3.32
N GLU A 95 -2.68 -26.95 -3.76
CA GLU A 95 -1.33 -26.52 -4.13
C GLU A 95 -1.35 -25.54 -5.31
N LEU A 96 -2.17 -25.82 -6.34
CA LEU A 96 -2.36 -24.90 -7.47
C LEU A 96 -2.91 -23.55 -7.01
N ALA A 97 -3.94 -23.55 -6.16
CA ALA A 97 -4.51 -22.33 -5.61
C ALA A 97 -3.49 -21.56 -4.75
N LEU A 98 -2.67 -22.26 -3.97
CA LEU A 98 -1.60 -21.64 -3.18
C LEU A 98 -0.57 -20.96 -4.09
N VAL A 99 -0.10 -21.64 -5.14
CA VAL A 99 0.85 -21.07 -6.11
C VAL A 99 0.27 -19.82 -6.79
N GLU A 100 -1.01 -19.85 -7.20
CA GLU A 100 -1.66 -18.70 -7.82
C GLU A 100 -1.74 -17.49 -6.85
N LYS A 101 -2.13 -17.72 -5.59
CA LYS A 101 -2.16 -16.66 -4.56
C LYS A 101 -0.77 -16.13 -4.26
N PHE A 102 0.22 -17.00 -4.27
CA PHE A 102 1.60 -16.64 -4.03
C PHE A 102 2.18 -15.81 -5.18
N ASP A 103 1.84 -16.13 -6.43
CA ASP A 103 2.20 -15.32 -7.60
C ASP A 103 1.60 -13.91 -7.53
N ASP A 104 0.35 -13.78 -7.08
CA ASP A 104 -0.27 -12.48 -6.83
C ASP A 104 0.48 -11.68 -5.75
N LEU A 105 0.87 -12.33 -4.66
CA LEU A 105 1.66 -11.72 -3.59
C LEU A 105 3.04 -11.28 -4.10
N ASN A 106 3.73 -12.12 -4.87
CA ASN A 106 5.04 -11.82 -5.47
C ASN A 106 4.98 -10.59 -6.37
N ARG A 107 3.91 -10.47 -7.18
CA ARG A 107 3.69 -9.31 -8.06
C ARG A 107 3.55 -8.02 -7.24
N VAL A 108 2.79 -8.07 -6.15
CA VAL A 108 2.65 -6.95 -5.22
C VAL A 108 3.97 -6.62 -4.56
N ALA A 109 4.69 -7.61 -4.02
CA ALA A 109 5.98 -7.45 -3.36
C ALA A 109 7.02 -6.82 -4.29
N GLY A 110 7.00 -7.17 -5.59
CA GLY A 110 7.82 -6.53 -6.61
C GLY A 110 7.53 -5.03 -6.76
N VAL A 111 6.26 -4.61 -6.71
CA VAL A 111 5.91 -3.18 -6.72
C VAL A 111 6.39 -2.49 -5.46
N VAL A 112 6.17 -3.08 -4.28
CA VAL A 112 6.60 -2.54 -2.99
C VAL A 112 8.13 -2.38 -2.96
N SER A 113 8.88 -3.35 -3.50
CA SER A 113 10.33 -3.28 -3.65
C SER A 113 10.79 -2.10 -4.50
N ARG A 114 10.10 -1.84 -5.63
CA ARG A 114 10.40 -0.68 -6.48
C ARG A 114 10.08 0.64 -5.78
N LEU A 115 8.99 0.72 -5.03
CA LEU A 115 8.65 1.89 -4.23
C LEU A 115 9.67 2.11 -3.10
N GLY A 116 10.13 1.03 -2.46
CA GLY A 116 11.13 1.05 -1.39
C GLY A 116 12.46 1.67 -1.81
N LYS A 117 12.86 1.54 -3.09
CA LYS A 117 14.07 2.20 -3.63
C LYS A 117 14.01 3.73 -3.55
N LYS A 118 12.82 4.33 -3.40
CA LYS A 118 12.61 5.78 -3.21
C LYS A 118 12.48 6.20 -1.74
N CYS A 119 12.51 5.26 -0.80
CA CYS A 119 12.49 5.54 0.63
C CYS A 119 13.80 6.16 1.10
N THR A 120 13.77 6.86 2.22
CA THR A 120 14.96 7.34 2.94
C THR A 120 15.48 6.31 3.94
N ILE A 121 14.61 5.40 4.40
CA ILE A 121 14.93 4.38 5.39
C ILE A 121 15.63 3.19 4.72
N PRO A 122 16.88 2.85 5.07
CA PRO A 122 17.63 1.76 4.43
C PRO A 122 16.95 0.40 4.50
N ALA A 123 16.24 0.12 5.61
CA ALA A 123 15.49 -1.13 5.77
C ALA A 123 14.36 -1.28 4.73
N LEU A 124 13.72 -0.18 4.32
CA LEU A 124 12.68 -0.19 3.29
C LEU A 124 13.25 -0.27 1.88
N GLN A 125 14.43 0.33 1.66
CA GLN A 125 15.16 0.19 0.40
C GLN A 125 15.57 -1.26 0.12
N GLY A 126 15.93 -2.00 1.18
CA GLY A 126 16.30 -3.42 1.13
C GLY A 126 15.13 -4.40 1.21
N PHE A 127 13.87 -3.95 1.07
CA PHE A 127 12.69 -4.81 1.22
C PHE A 127 12.72 -6.05 0.32
N GLU A 128 13.24 -5.92 -0.91
CA GLU A 128 13.38 -7.02 -1.87
C GLU A 128 14.14 -8.22 -1.28
N HIS A 129 15.22 -7.96 -0.52
CA HIS A 129 16.01 -9.00 0.13
C HIS A 129 15.27 -9.61 1.31
N VAL A 130 14.67 -8.77 2.16
CA VAL A 130 13.89 -9.25 3.32
C VAL A 130 12.75 -10.15 2.88
N TYR A 131 12.03 -9.78 1.82
CA TYR A 131 10.96 -10.60 1.26
C TYR A 131 11.49 -11.93 0.73
N GLY A 132 12.59 -11.92 -0.04
CA GLY A 132 13.23 -13.13 -0.53
C GLY A 132 13.68 -14.08 0.59
N ASP A 133 14.21 -13.55 1.69
CA ASP A 133 14.65 -14.33 2.85
C ASP A 133 13.46 -14.96 3.60
N ILE A 134 12.32 -14.28 3.66
CA ILE A 134 11.07 -14.82 4.22
C ILE A 134 10.54 -15.95 3.32
N VAL A 135 10.45 -15.71 2.01
CA VAL A 135 9.92 -16.69 1.05
C VAL A 135 10.78 -17.95 0.96
N SER A 136 12.09 -17.81 1.13
CA SER A 136 13.03 -18.94 1.16
C SER A 136 13.10 -19.67 2.51
N GLY A 137 12.38 -19.17 3.53
CA GLY A 137 12.34 -19.76 4.87
C GLY A 137 13.60 -19.52 5.71
N MET A 138 14.48 -18.59 5.29
CA MET A 138 15.66 -18.20 6.06
C MET A 138 15.31 -17.33 7.26
N ILE A 139 14.18 -16.63 7.21
CA ILE A 139 13.63 -15.83 8.32
C ILE A 139 12.27 -16.40 8.72
N ASP A 140 12.11 -16.76 9.99
CA ASP A 140 10.80 -17.13 10.53
C ASP A 140 9.96 -15.87 10.79
N ILE A 141 8.80 -15.78 10.15
CA ILE A 141 7.82 -14.69 10.32
C ILE A 141 7.41 -14.54 11.81
N LYS A 142 7.44 -15.63 12.59
CA LYS A 142 7.14 -15.59 14.03
C LYS A 142 8.19 -14.81 14.83
N GLU A 143 9.45 -14.79 14.37
CA GLU A 143 10.51 -13.96 14.97
C GLU A 143 10.30 -12.47 14.66
N LEU A 144 9.59 -12.17 13.56
CA LEU A 144 9.15 -10.84 13.17
C LEU A 144 7.80 -10.45 13.84
N GLY A 145 7.52 -10.94 15.05
CA GLY A 145 6.24 -10.82 15.76
C GLY A 145 5.64 -9.41 15.95
N PHE A 146 6.34 -8.35 15.55
CA PHE A 146 5.82 -6.98 15.45
C PHE A 146 5.11 -6.67 14.11
N LEU A 147 5.30 -7.47 13.06
CA LEU A 147 4.64 -7.29 11.76
C LEU A 147 3.16 -7.68 11.79
N VAL A 148 2.82 -8.65 12.63
CA VAL A 148 1.52 -9.36 12.62
C VAL A 148 0.47 -8.70 13.51
N LYS A 149 0.88 -7.90 14.49
CA LYS A 149 -0.04 -7.22 15.41
C LYS A 149 -0.70 -6.07 14.64
N ASP A 150 -2.01 -6.19 14.40
CA ASP A 150 -2.89 -5.17 13.82
C ASP A 150 -3.12 -5.21 12.29
N MET A 151 -3.03 -6.39 11.65
CA MET A 151 -3.35 -6.57 10.23
C MET A 151 -4.70 -5.95 9.81
N GLU A 152 -5.76 -6.21 10.57
CA GLU A 152 -7.09 -5.65 10.32
C GLU A 152 -7.12 -4.11 10.38
N SER A 153 -6.27 -3.51 11.22
CA SER A 153 -6.14 -2.05 11.27
C SER A 153 -5.40 -1.50 10.04
N MET A 154 -4.39 -2.23 9.55
CA MET A 154 -3.62 -1.89 8.36
C MET A 154 -4.48 -1.98 7.11
N VAL A 155 -5.29 -3.05 6.99
CA VAL A 155 -6.32 -3.20 5.94
C VAL A 155 -7.28 -2.03 5.94
N ARG A 156 -7.90 -1.71 7.08
CA ARG A 156 -8.82 -0.56 7.19
C ARG A 156 -8.14 0.78 6.85
N LYS A 157 -6.85 0.93 7.18
CA LYS A 157 -6.08 2.13 6.80
C LYS A 157 -5.86 2.21 5.29
N MET A 158 -5.53 1.09 4.64
CA MET A 158 -5.43 1.02 3.18
C MET A 158 -6.78 1.27 2.51
N GLU A 159 -7.88 0.74 3.03
CA GLU A 159 -9.24 0.99 2.50
C GLU A 159 -9.58 2.49 2.51
N ARG A 160 -9.25 3.21 3.60
CA ARG A 160 -9.41 4.67 3.66
C ARG A 160 -8.56 5.37 2.60
N TYR A 161 -7.29 4.97 2.44
CA TYR A 161 -6.43 5.56 1.42
C TYR A 161 -6.92 5.30 0.00
N VAL A 162 -7.38 4.08 -0.30
CA VAL A 162 -7.97 3.73 -1.59
C VAL A 162 -9.20 4.58 -1.85
N SER A 163 -10.11 4.71 -0.88
CA SER A 163 -11.32 5.52 -0.98
C SER A 163 -11.01 7.00 -1.24
N SER A 164 -10.18 7.63 -0.42
CA SER A 164 -9.80 9.04 -0.61
C SER A 164 -9.05 9.30 -1.92
N THR A 165 -8.25 8.32 -2.39
CA THR A 165 -7.53 8.45 -3.67
C THR A 165 -8.46 8.25 -4.87
N ALA A 166 -9.49 7.41 -4.75
CA ALA A 166 -10.53 7.27 -5.76
C ALA A 166 -11.38 8.56 -5.86
N SER A 167 -11.78 9.15 -4.72
CA SER A 167 -12.44 10.47 -4.72
C SER A 167 -11.55 11.56 -5.31
N LEU A 168 -10.25 11.55 -5.02
CA LEU A 168 -9.32 12.48 -5.65
C LEU A 168 -9.32 12.35 -7.18
N TYR A 169 -9.35 11.13 -7.72
CA TYR A 169 -9.40 10.89 -9.17
C TYR A 169 -10.65 11.52 -9.79
N THR A 170 -11.82 11.23 -9.22
CA THR A 170 -13.10 11.76 -9.73
C THR A 170 -13.17 13.28 -9.63
N GLU A 171 -12.75 13.87 -8.52
CA GLU A 171 -12.78 15.34 -8.36
C GLU A 171 -11.75 16.05 -9.25
N MET A 172 -10.63 15.41 -9.58
CA MET A 172 -9.68 15.94 -10.57
C MET A 172 -10.28 15.93 -11.99
N GLU A 173 -11.04 14.91 -12.34
CA GLU A 173 -11.75 14.83 -13.64
C GLU A 173 -12.80 15.93 -13.75
N VAL A 174 -13.64 16.09 -12.72
CA VAL A 174 -14.64 17.18 -12.64
C VAL A 174 -13.96 18.55 -12.72
N MET A 175 -12.83 18.75 -12.02
CA MET A 175 -12.06 19.98 -12.10
C MET A 175 -11.56 20.27 -13.53
N ASN A 176 -11.05 19.26 -14.23
CA ASN A 176 -10.59 19.41 -15.61
C ASN A 176 -11.74 19.79 -16.57
N GLU A 177 -12.91 19.17 -16.42
CA GLU A 177 -14.11 19.53 -17.19
C GLU A 177 -14.56 20.96 -16.92
N LEU A 178 -14.56 21.39 -15.65
CA LEU A 178 -14.89 22.75 -15.25
C LEU A 178 -13.89 23.76 -15.84
N GLU A 179 -12.59 23.47 -15.81
CA GLU A 179 -11.58 24.35 -16.42
C GLU A 179 -11.77 24.51 -17.93
N VAL A 180 -12.09 23.42 -18.64
CA VAL A 180 -12.40 23.47 -20.07
C VAL A 180 -13.68 24.27 -20.32
N ALA A 181 -14.73 24.08 -19.51
CA ALA A 181 -15.97 24.83 -19.61
C ALA A 181 -15.74 26.33 -19.37
N THR A 182 -14.98 26.71 -18.33
CA THR A 182 -14.65 28.11 -18.03
C THR A 182 -13.90 28.77 -19.19
N LYS A 183 -12.94 28.08 -19.82
CA LYS A 183 -12.23 28.61 -21.00
C LYS A 183 -13.16 28.89 -22.18
N LYS A 184 -14.16 28.03 -22.42
CA LYS A 184 -15.18 28.26 -23.46
C LYS A 184 -16.11 29.42 -23.10
N PHE A 185 -16.45 29.58 -21.82
CA PHE A 185 -17.34 30.63 -21.33
C PHE A 185 -16.70 32.02 -21.23
N GLN A 186 -15.36 32.13 -21.23
CA GLN A 186 -14.67 33.43 -21.29
C GLN A 186 -14.97 34.23 -22.57
N GLN A 187 -15.56 33.59 -23.60
CA GLN A 187 -16.02 34.23 -24.83
C GLN A 187 -17.48 34.74 -24.77
N ASN A 188 -18.23 34.44 -23.71
CA ASN A 188 -19.65 34.83 -23.56
C ASN A 188 -19.80 36.20 -22.85
N GLN A 189 -20.84 36.95 -23.23
CA GLN A 189 -21.08 38.33 -22.77
C GLN A 189 -21.78 38.45 -21.39
N HIS A 190 -22.26 37.35 -20.80
CA HIS A 190 -22.97 37.38 -19.50
C HIS A 190 -22.01 37.33 -18.31
N GLU A 191 -21.75 38.50 -17.72
CA GLU A 191 -20.78 38.68 -16.63
C GLU A 191 -21.16 37.95 -15.33
N GLU A 192 -22.46 37.85 -14.99
CA GLU A 192 -22.93 37.16 -13.79
C GLU A 192 -22.72 35.65 -13.87
N SER A 193 -23.06 35.03 -15.01
CA SER A 193 -22.82 33.60 -15.22
C SER A 193 -21.32 33.28 -15.19
N ARG A 194 -20.49 34.16 -15.73
CA ARG A 194 -19.03 34.03 -15.67
C ARG A 194 -18.51 34.03 -14.23
N LYS A 195 -18.95 34.98 -13.40
CA LYS A 195 -18.57 35.06 -11.98
C LYS A 195 -18.98 33.80 -11.20
N ALA A 196 -20.16 33.27 -11.46
CA ALA A 196 -20.62 32.01 -10.83
C ALA A 196 -19.75 30.80 -11.22
N PHE A 197 -19.35 30.68 -12.49
CA PHE A 197 -18.45 29.61 -12.94
C PHE A 197 -17.04 29.74 -12.36
N GLU A 198 -16.49 30.96 -12.26
CA GLU A 198 -15.17 31.21 -11.65
C GLU A 198 -15.17 30.88 -10.15
N GLN A 199 -16.27 31.19 -9.44
CA GLN A 199 -16.46 30.79 -8.04
C GLN A 199 -16.52 29.27 -7.90
N LYS A 200 -17.31 28.58 -8.73
CA LYS A 200 -17.40 27.12 -8.72
C LYS A 200 -16.04 26.45 -8.96
N LEU A 201 -15.25 26.97 -9.90
CA LEU A 201 -13.90 26.46 -10.16
C LEU A 201 -12.97 26.68 -8.95
N THR A 202 -13.11 27.80 -8.24
CA THR A 202 -12.32 28.09 -7.05
C THR A 202 -12.63 27.12 -5.91
N TRP A 203 -13.91 26.82 -5.68
CA TRP A 203 -14.33 25.80 -4.71
C TRP A 203 -13.81 24.42 -5.09
N GLN A 204 -13.96 24.02 -6.36
CA GLN A 204 -13.44 22.72 -6.82
C GLN A 204 -11.91 22.59 -6.60
N LYS A 205 -11.15 23.66 -6.81
CA LYS A 205 -9.70 23.67 -6.55
C LYS A 205 -9.38 23.47 -5.06
N GLN A 206 -10.19 24.03 -4.17
CA GLN A 206 -10.03 23.83 -2.72
C GLN A 206 -10.34 22.39 -2.34
N ASP A 207 -11.40 21.81 -2.89
CA ASP A 207 -11.78 20.41 -2.65
C ASP A 207 -10.69 19.44 -3.13
N VAL A 208 -10.17 19.63 -4.34
CA VAL A 208 -9.05 18.83 -4.86
C VAL A 208 -7.79 19.01 -4.01
N SER A 209 -7.52 20.22 -3.51
CA SER A 209 -6.39 20.46 -2.60
C SER A 209 -6.56 19.67 -1.30
N HIS A 210 -7.74 19.72 -0.69
CA HIS A 210 -8.05 18.97 0.52
C HIS A 210 -7.92 17.45 0.29
N LEU A 211 -8.43 16.95 -0.84
CA LEU A 211 -8.32 15.54 -1.21
C LEU A 211 -6.87 15.10 -1.43
N LYS A 212 -6.00 15.95 -1.96
CA LYS A 212 -4.56 15.65 -2.05
C LYS A 212 -3.92 15.44 -0.67
N ASP A 213 -4.36 16.21 0.33
CA ASP A 213 -3.83 16.12 1.69
C ASP A 213 -4.25 14.83 2.40
N VAL A 214 -5.49 14.39 2.22
CA VAL A 214 -6.02 13.18 2.88
C VAL A 214 -5.75 11.88 2.11
N SER A 215 -5.54 11.95 0.80
CA SER A 215 -5.25 10.80 -0.06
C SER A 215 -3.77 10.39 -0.01
N LEU A 216 -3.41 9.41 -0.85
CA LEU A 216 -2.03 8.96 -1.03
C LEU A 216 -1.12 10.03 -1.66
N TRP A 217 -1.67 11.04 -2.33
CA TRP A 217 -0.91 12.03 -3.10
C TRP A 217 0.16 12.76 -2.26
N ASN A 218 -0.20 13.23 -1.06
CA ASN A 218 0.72 13.92 -0.15
C ASN A 218 1.34 13.00 0.93
N GLN A 219 1.21 11.67 0.82
CA GLN A 219 1.89 10.74 1.73
C GLN A 219 3.34 10.52 1.30
N THR A 220 4.21 10.25 2.28
CA THR A 220 5.63 9.96 2.02
C THR A 220 5.83 8.50 1.62
N TYR A 221 6.86 8.23 0.80
CA TYR A 221 7.22 6.86 0.45
C TYR A 221 7.49 6.00 1.69
N ASP A 222 8.26 6.50 2.65
CA ASP A 222 8.60 5.77 3.88
C ASP A 222 7.35 5.23 4.59
N LYS A 223 6.37 6.10 4.84
CA LYS A 223 5.15 5.73 5.57
C LYS A 223 4.32 4.68 4.84
N ILE A 224 4.22 4.82 3.51
CA ILE A 224 3.36 3.95 2.71
C ILE A 224 4.04 2.63 2.40
N VAL A 225 5.33 2.63 2.06
CA VAL A 225 6.10 1.40 1.85
C VAL A 225 6.21 0.61 3.14
N GLU A 226 6.37 1.27 4.28
CA GLU A 226 6.33 0.60 5.58
C GLU A 226 5.00 -0.14 5.81
N LEU A 227 3.86 0.53 5.58
CA LEU A 227 2.54 -0.09 5.67
C LEU A 227 2.40 -1.30 4.72
N LEU A 228 2.79 -1.12 3.46
CA LEU A 228 2.69 -2.15 2.43
C LEU A 228 3.62 -3.34 2.74
N ALA A 229 4.87 -3.10 3.10
CA ALA A 229 5.86 -4.12 3.42
C ALA A 229 5.40 -4.99 4.59
N ARG A 230 4.89 -4.37 5.67
CA ARG A 230 4.33 -5.14 6.80
C ARG A 230 3.19 -6.03 6.37
N THR A 231 2.27 -5.48 5.59
CA THR A 231 1.08 -6.20 5.14
C THR A 231 1.46 -7.37 4.22
N VAL A 232 2.38 -7.16 3.28
CA VAL A 232 2.89 -8.19 2.36
C VAL A 232 3.63 -9.30 3.09
N CYS A 233 4.42 -8.99 4.12
CA CYS A 233 5.09 -10.02 4.92
C CYS A 233 4.14 -10.78 5.86
N THR A 234 2.96 -10.22 6.16
CA THR A 234 1.97 -10.85 7.04
C THR A 234 1.05 -11.80 6.27
N ILE A 235 0.76 -11.48 5.01
CA ILE A 235 0.04 -12.33 4.05
C ILE A 235 0.94 -13.49 3.62
#